data_AF-S4XF83-F1
#
_entry.id   AF-S4XF83-F1
#
_cell.length_a   1.000
_cell.length_b   1.000
_cell.length_c   1.000
_cell.angle_alpha   90.00
_cell.angle_beta   90.00
_cell.angle_gamma   90.00
#
_symmetry.space_group_name_H-M   'P 1'
#
loop_
_entity.id
_entity.type
_entity.pdbx_description
1 polymer ?
#
loop_
_entity_poly.entity_id
_entity_poly.type
_entity_poly.pdbx_seq_one_letter_code
_entity_poly.pdbx_strand_id
1 'polypeptide(L)' 'MSDQTARQTFRPLEELSYEAARDELIEVVKILELGQMSLDESLHYWERGESLAAYCETYLDGASQRVEDALAKREQ' A
#
# COMPACT_ATOMS: atom_id res chain seq x y z
N MET A 1 18.99 -0.42 27.48
CA MET A 1 18.78 -0.83 26.08
C MET A 1 17.50 -1.63 26.12
N SER A 2 16.39 -0.95 25.86
CA SER A 2 15.06 -1.53 26.04
C SER A 2 14.73 -2.37 24.82
N ASP A 3 14.44 -3.63 25.12
CA ASP A 3 13.85 -4.64 24.25
C ASP A 3 12.62 -4.06 23.51
N GLN A 4 12.75 -3.80 22.21
CA GLN A 4 11.67 -3.25 21.38
C GLN A 4 11.57 -4.02 20.05
N THR A 5 11.73 -5.35 20.07
CA THR A 5 11.43 -6.20 18.91
C THR A 5 9.92 -6.47 18.80
N ALA A 6 9.09 -5.43 18.96
CA ALA A 6 7.67 -5.53 18.65
C ALA A 6 7.49 -5.24 17.17
N ARG A 7 7.53 -6.29 16.35
CA ARG A 7 7.25 -6.19 14.90
C ARG A 7 5.91 -5.47 14.71
N GLN A 8 5.94 -4.32 14.03
CA GLN A 8 4.75 -3.50 13.86
C GLN A 8 3.65 -4.29 13.15
N THR A 9 2.45 -4.37 13.70
CA THR A 9 1.34 -5.07 13.05
C THR A 9 0.55 -4.06 12.22
N PHE A 10 0.43 -4.31 10.92
CA PHE A 10 -0.36 -3.48 10.01
C PHE A 10 -1.80 -3.99 9.91
N ARG A 11 -2.73 -3.10 9.55
CA ARG A 11 -4.12 -3.50 9.28
C ARG A 11 -4.19 -4.36 8.00
N PRO A 12 -5.08 -5.38 7.96
CA PRO A 12 -5.34 -6.12 6.74
C PRO A 12 -5.71 -5.17 5.59
N LEU A 13 -5.26 -5.47 4.37
CA LEU A 13 -5.47 -4.61 3.20
C LEU A 13 -6.95 -4.52 2.84
N GLU A 14 -7.68 -5.61 3.06
CA GLU A 14 -9.10 -5.75 2.74
C GLU A 14 -9.98 -4.81 3.58
N GLU A 15 -9.45 -4.28 4.69
CA GLU A 15 -10.10 -3.30 5.54
C GLU A 15 -9.81 -1.84 5.10
N LEU A 16 -8.96 -1.64 4.09
CA LEU A 16 -8.55 -0.32 3.62
C LEU A 16 -9.33 0.12 2.38
N SER A 17 -9.75 1.39 2.36
CA SER A 17 -10.08 2.07 1.11
C SER A 17 -8.82 2.32 0.29
N TYR A 18 -8.98 2.61 -1.01
CA TYR A 18 -7.86 2.98 -1.88
C TYR A 18 -7.08 4.18 -1.32
N GLU A 19 -7.77 5.24 -0.88
CA GLU A 19 -7.13 6.42 -0.31
C GLU A 19 -6.36 6.11 0.97
N ALA A 20 -6.94 5.26 1.84
CA ALA A 20 -6.27 4.84 3.07
C ALA A 20 -5.01 4.01 2.78
N ALA A 21 -5.08 3.09 1.81
CA ALA A 21 -3.92 2.30 1.39
C ALA A 21 -2.83 3.18 0.75
N ARG A 22 -3.21 4.12 -0.11
CA ARG A 22 -2.29 5.10 -0.71
C ARG A 22 -1.61 5.96 0.35
N ASP A 23 -2.37 6.49 1.30
CA ASP A 23 -1.84 7.35 2.35
C ASP A 23 -0.89 6.55 3.26
N GLU A 24 -1.23 5.31 3.60
CA GLU A 24 -0.32 4.42 4.33
C GLU A 24 0.96 4.12 3.55
N LEU A 25 0.89 3.91 2.23
CA LEU A 25 2.06 3.69 1.38
C LEU A 25 3.01 4.90 1.40
N ILE A 26 2.45 6.11 1.33
CA ILE A 26 3.22 7.34 1.43
C ILE A 26 3.97 7.41 2.77
N GLU A 27 3.31 7.07 3.87
CA GLU A 27 3.95 7.06 5.19
C GLU A 27 5.03 5.98 5.30
N VAL A 28 4.81 4.78 4.74
CA VAL A 28 5.82 3.72 4.68
C VAL A 28 7.07 4.20 3.93
N VAL A 29 6.91 4.82 2.77
CA VAL A 29 8.04 5.36 1.98
C VAL A 29 8.80 6.42 2.78
N LYS A 30 8.10 7.37 3.40
CA LYS A 30 8.74 8.40 4.24
C LYS A 30 9.56 7.79 5.37
N ILE A 31 9.04 6.74 6.03
CA ILE A 31 9.74 6.06 7.11
C ILE A 31 11.02 5.37 6.60
N LEU A 32 10.93 4.67 5.46
CA LEU A 32 12.09 4.03 4.84
C LEU A 32 13.16 5.04 4.44
N GLU A 33 12.78 6.19 3.90
CA GLU A 33 13.69 7.27 3.49
C GLU A 33 14.47 7.91 4.66
N LEU A 34 13.93 7.86 5.89
CA LEU A 34 14.66 8.34 7.06
C LEU A 34 15.88 7.47 7.41
N GLY A 35 15.84 6.18 7.08
CA GLY A 35 16.96 5.26 7.27
C GLY A 35 17.40 5.06 8.73
N GLN A 36 16.53 5.34 9.71
CA GLN A 36 16.86 5.29 11.14
C GLN A 36 16.59 3.92 11.79
N MET A 37 16.20 2.92 10.99
CA MET A 37 15.72 1.62 11.45
C MET A 37 16.79 0.53 11.32
N SER A 38 16.61 -0.58 12.03
CA SER A 38 17.38 -1.80 11.77
C SER A 38 16.98 -2.44 10.43
N LEU A 39 17.84 -3.33 9.90
CA LEU A 39 17.56 -4.04 8.64
C LEU A 39 16.24 -4.83 8.70
N ASP A 40 16.00 -5.57 9.79
CA ASP A 40 14.79 -6.39 9.94
C ASP A 40 13.52 -5.53 9.97
N GLU A 41 13.58 -4.36 10.59
CA GLU A 41 12.49 -3.38 10.58
C GLU A 41 12.30 -2.75 9.21
N SER A 42 13.39 -2.37 8.52
CA SER A 42 13.31 -1.83 7.15
C SER A 42 12.69 -2.85 6.18
N LEU A 43 13.04 -4.12 6.28
CA LEU A 43 12.44 -5.18 5.48
C LEU A 43 10.94 -5.33 5.76
N HIS A 44 10.55 -5.27 7.04
CA HIS A 44 9.14 -5.36 7.43
C HIS A 44 8.29 -4.21 6.86
N TYR A 45 8.82 -2.98 6.85
CA TYR A 45 8.16 -1.85 6.21
C TYR A 45 8.16 -1.95 4.69
N TRP A 46 9.25 -2.43 4.09
CA TRP A 46 9.31 -2.65 2.64
C TRP A 46 8.26 -3.67 2.19
N GLU A 47 8.13 -4.82 2.86
CA GLU A 47 7.11 -5.84 2.55
C GLU A 47 5.68 -5.27 2.62
N ARG A 48 5.43 -4.38 3.60
CA ARG A 48 4.15 -3.67 3.68
C ARG A 48 3.97 -2.70 2.51
N GLY A 49 5.00 -1.95 2.14
CA GLY A 49 4.99 -1.05 1.00
C GLY A 49 4.63 -1.79 -0.30
N GLU A 50 5.29 -2.91 -0.57
CA GLU A 50 4.99 -3.76 -1.75
C GLU A 50 3.53 -4.22 -1.75
N SER A 51 3.04 -4.66 -0.59
CA SER A 51 1.66 -5.13 -0.44
C SER A 51 0.63 -4.02 -0.67
N LEU A 52 0.90 -2.81 -0.19
CA LEU A 52 0.05 -1.63 -0.41
C LEU A 52 0.07 -1.19 -1.88
N ALA A 53 1.23 -1.20 -2.53
CA ALA A 53 1.38 -0.84 -3.93
C ALA A 53 0.55 -1.79 -4.82
N ALA A 54 0.71 -3.10 -4.64
CA ALA A 54 -0.04 -4.10 -5.41
C ALA A 54 -1.57 -3.98 -5.21
N TYR A 55 -2.01 -3.67 -3.98
CA TYR A 55 -3.43 -3.43 -3.68
C TYR A 55 -3.96 -2.19 -4.41
N CYS A 56 -3.22 -1.09 -4.38
CA CYS A 56 -3.56 0.14 -5.08
C CYS A 56 -3.65 -0.08 -6.60
N GLU A 57 -2.69 -0.78 -7.20
CA GLU A 57 -2.70 -1.12 -8.63
C GLU A 57 -3.94 -1.92 -9.00
N THR A 58 -4.25 -2.98 -8.25
CA THR A 58 -5.44 -3.81 -8.48
C THR A 58 -6.74 -2.98 -8.46
N TYR A 59 -6.83 -2.04 -7.52
CA TYR A 59 -7.99 -1.15 -7.41
C TYR A 59 -8.12 -0.21 -8.63
N LEU A 60 -6.99 0.36 -9.08
CA LEU A 60 -6.94 1.26 -10.23
C LEU A 60 -7.23 0.55 -11.54
N ASP A 61 -6.70 -0.66 -11.74
CA ASP A 61 -6.99 -1.49 -12.91
C ASP A 61 -8.48 -1.77 -13.02
N GLY A 62 -9.11 -2.18 -11.91
CA GLY A 62 -10.56 -2.38 -11.86
C GLY A 62 -11.36 -1.09 -12.12
N ALA A 63 -10.83 0.08 -11.73
CA ALA A 63 -11.45 1.35 -12.05
C ALA A 63 -11.31 1.71 -13.53
N SER A 64 -10.14 1.50 -14.14
CA SER A 64 -9.90 1.73 -15.57
C SER A 64 -10.84 0.88 -16.41
N GLN A 65 -10.95 -0.41 -16.10
CA GLN A 65 -11.84 -1.32 -16.85
C GLN A 65 -13.30 -0.85 -16.83
N ARG A 66 -13.80 -0.37 -15.67
CA ARG A 66 -15.18 0.16 -15.58
C ARG A 66 -15.38 1.40 -16.46
N VAL A 67 -14.37 2.26 -16.58
CA VAL A 67 -14.41 3.44 -17.44
C VAL A 67 -14.41 3.02 -18.90
N GLU A 68 -13.52 2.10 -19.28
CA GLU A 68 -13.44 1.56 -20.64
C GLU A 68 -14.75 0.91 -21.08
N ASP A 69 -15.36 0.07 -20.24
CA ASP A 69 -16.64 -0.56 -20.51
C ASP A 69 -17.77 0.47 -20.71
N ALA A 70 -17.76 1.55 -19.92
CA ALA A 70 -18.74 2.62 -20.03
C ALA A 70 -18.58 3.43 -21.32
N LEU A 71 -17.34 3.64 -21.78
CA LEU A 71 -17.06 4.29 -23.06
C LEU A 71 -17.48 3.40 -24.24
N ALA A 72 -17.12 2.11 -24.23
CA ALA A 72 -17.48 1.18 -25.28
C ALA A 72 -19.00 1.04 -25.46
N LYS A 73 -19.78 1.08 -24.37
CA LYS A 73 -21.26 1.07 -24.41
C LYS A 73 -21.87 2.32 -25.03
N ARG A 74 -21.19 3.47 -24.99
CA ARG A 74 -21.70 4.73 -25.58
C ARG A 74 -21.47 4.82 -27.07
N GLU A 75 -20.52 4.05 -27.59
CA GLU A 75 -20.14 4.01 -29.01
C GLU A 75 -20.91 2.94 -29.80
N GLN A 76 -21.72 2.11 -29.12
CA GLN A 76 -22.64 1.13 -29.68
C GLN A 76 -24.02 1.74 -29.93
#